data_AF-A0A521B3R5-F1
#
_entry.id   AF-A0A521B3R5-F1
#
_cell.length_a   1.000
_cell.length_b   1.000
_cell.length_c   1.000
_cell.angle_alpha   90.00
_cell.angle_beta   90.00
_cell.angle_gamma   90.00
#
_symmetry.space_group_name_H-M   'P 1'
#
loop_
_entity.id
_entity.type
_entity.pdbx_description
1 polymer ?
#
loop_
_entity_poly.entity_id
_entity_poly.type
_entity_poly.pdbx_seq_one_letter_code
_entity_poly.pdbx_strand_id
1 'polypeptide(L)' 'MNNLDTLSILTKKILKKTVEIQKEFPELYELLDETPLFFSFAEKNITIRDLRQYLISLIIQQKAFEKRAVMKNDLQ' A
#
# COMPACT_ATOMS: atom_id res chain seq x y z
N MET A 1 -16.43 -11.90 13.72
CA MET A 1 -16.06 -11.14 12.51
C MET A 1 -15.60 -12.16 11.50
N ASN A 2 -16.31 -12.29 10.36
CA ASN A 2 -16.06 -13.39 9.43
C ASN A 2 -14.80 -13.11 8.58
N ASN A 3 -14.23 -14.16 7.99
CA ASN A 3 -13.04 -14.03 7.13
C ASN A 3 -13.32 -13.10 5.93
N LEU A 4 -14.53 -13.14 5.37
CA LEU A 4 -14.98 -12.24 4.29
C LEU A 4 -15.00 -10.78 4.73
N ASP A 5 -15.46 -10.48 5.95
CA ASP A 5 -15.47 -9.12 6.49
C ASP A 5 -14.04 -8.59 6.64
N THR A 6 -13.13 -9.45 7.09
CA THR A 6 -11.72 -9.10 7.29
C THR A 6 -11.02 -8.82 5.97
N LEU A 7 -11.26 -9.64 4.94
CA LEU A 7 -10.76 -9.42 3.58
C LEU A 7 -11.27 -8.09 3.00
N SER A 8 -12.57 -7.81 3.15
CA SER A 8 -13.20 -6.56 2.69
C SER A 8 -12.57 -5.34 3.36
N ILE A 9 -12.37 -5.38 4.68
CA ILE A 9 -11.77 -4.29 5.44
C ILE A 9 -10.32 -4.05 5.05
N LEU A 10 -9.53 -5.11 4.90
CA LEU A 10 -8.12 -4.98 4.51
C LEU A 10 -7.99 -4.41 3.11
N THR A 11 -8.80 -4.92 2.16
CA THR A 11 -8.81 -4.42 0.78
C THR A 11 -9.17 -2.93 0.74
N LYS A 12 -10.19 -2.49 1.49
CA LYS A 12 -10.54 -1.06 1.60
C LYS A 12 -9.41 -0.20 2.18
N LYS A 13 -8.71 -0.70 3.21
CA LYS A 13 -7.57 0.01 3.81
C LYS A 13 -6.40 0.14 2.83
N ILE A 14 -6.10 -0.94 2.10
CA ILE A 14 -5.06 -0.95 1.08
C ILE A 14 -5.40 0.05 -0.03
N LEU A 15 -6.62 0.01 -0.56
CA LEU A 15 -7.06 0.94 -1.61
C LEU A 15 -6.93 2.38 -1.14
N LYS A 16 -7.46 2.69 0.06
CA LYS A 16 -7.35 4.04 0.64
C LYS A 16 -5.90 4.49 0.74
N LYS A 17 -5.01 3.64 1.26
CA LYS A 17 -3.59 3.96 1.44
C LYS A 17 -2.88 4.18 0.10
N THR A 18 -3.23 3.38 -0.90
CA THR A 18 -2.70 3.48 -2.25
C THR A 18 -3.10 4.80 -2.91
N VAL A 19 -4.37 5.21 -2.77
CA VAL A 19 -4.86 6.52 -3.26
C VAL A 19 -4.19 7.68 -2.53
N GLU A 20 -4.00 7.57 -1.21
CA GLU A 20 -3.24 8.56 -0.43
C GLU A 20 -1.80 8.70 -0.96
N ILE A 21 -1.10 7.59 -1.20
CA ILE A 21 0.25 7.60 -1.76
C ILE A 21 0.27 8.20 -3.17
N GLN A 22 -0.68 7.83 -4.03
CA GLN A 22 -0.78 8.38 -5.39
C GLN A 22 -0.94 9.91 -5.38
N LYS A 23 -1.74 10.43 -4.45
CA LYS A 23 -2.03 11.87 -4.37
C LYS A 23 -0.87 12.66 -3.77
N GLU A 24 -0.32 12.18 -2.66
CA GLU A 24 0.66 12.94 -1.86
C GLU A 24 2.11 12.65 -2.30
N PHE A 25 2.38 11.46 -2.83
CA PHE A 25 3.71 10.97 -3.20
C PHE A 25 3.68 10.24 -4.57
N PRO A 26 3.36 10.93 -5.68
CA PRO A 26 3.25 10.30 -6.99
C PRO A 26 4.55 9.58 -7.43
N GLU A 27 5.72 10.09 -7.05
CA GLU A 27 7.01 9.41 -7.29
C GLU A 27 7.12 8.07 -6.56
N LEU A 28 6.63 8.01 -5.32
CA LEU A 28 6.56 6.75 -4.58
C LEU A 28 5.57 5.80 -5.24
N TYR A 29 4.44 6.32 -5.72
CA TYR A 29 3.42 5.54 -6.41
C TYR A 29 3.95 4.91 -7.70
N GLU A 30 4.75 5.62 -8.49
CA GLU A 30 5.42 5.08 -9.68
C GLU A 30 6.42 3.95 -9.34
N LEU A 31 7.02 3.99 -8.15
CA LEU A 31 7.93 2.95 -7.65
C LEU A 31 7.22 1.75 -7.00
N LEU A 32 5.90 1.82 -6.81
CA LEU A 32 5.10 0.65 -6.46
C LEU A 32 4.96 -0.22 -7.73
N ASP A 33 6.06 -0.88 -8.11
CA ASP A 33 6.26 -1.63 -9.37
C ASP A 33 5.42 -2.92 -9.48
N GLU A 34 4.39 -3.07 -8.66
CA GLU A 34 3.48 -4.21 -8.70
C GLU A 34 2.05 -3.68 -8.71
N THR A 35 1.41 -3.90 -9.86
CA THR A 35 -0.02 -3.73 -10.16
C THR A 35 -0.87 -3.51 -8.90
N PRO A 36 -1.55 -2.35 -8.73
CA PRO A 36 -2.30 -2.02 -7.53
C PRO A 36 -3.47 -2.98 -7.35
N LEU A 37 -3.23 -4.18 -6.82
CA LEU A 37 -4.19 -5.27 -6.69
C LEU A 37 -5.26 -5.22 -7.78
N PHE A 38 -4.84 -5.14 -9.05
CA PHE A 38 -5.73 -5.63 -10.10
C PHE A 38 -5.71 -7.13 -9.86
N PHE A 39 -6.65 -7.54 -9.00
CA PHE A 39 -7.03 -8.91 -8.75
C PHE A 39 -7.15 -9.56 -10.12
N SER A 40 -6.09 -10.21 -10.58
CA SER A 40 -6.30 -11.35 -11.43
C SER A 40 -7.03 -12.30 -10.49
N PHE A 41 -8.35 -12.37 -10.64
CA PHE A 41 -9.19 -13.41 -10.04
C PHE A 41 -8.63 -14.83 -10.34
N ALA A 42 -7.59 -14.92 -11.19
CA ALA A 42 -6.81 -16.08 -11.55
C ALA A 42 -5.90 -16.61 -10.41
N GLU A 43 -5.33 -15.77 -9.53
CA GLU A 43 -4.50 -16.26 -8.41
C GLU A 43 -5.37 -16.59 -7.18
N LYS A 44 -5.90 -17.81 -7.18
CA LYS A 44 -6.97 -18.28 -6.29
C LYS A 44 -6.71 -18.29 -4.77
N ASN A 45 -5.61 -17.77 -4.22
CA ASN A 45 -5.26 -17.95 -2.80
C ASN A 45 -4.68 -16.71 -2.07
N ILE A 46 -5.14 -15.49 -2.36
CA ILE A 46 -4.77 -14.35 -1.52
C ILE A 46 -5.37 -14.52 -0.12
N THR A 47 -4.51 -14.67 0.89
CA THR A 47 -4.94 -14.84 2.28
C THR A 47 -5.05 -13.50 3.00
N ILE A 48 -5.77 -13.52 4.14
CA ILE A 48 -5.81 -12.36 5.07
C ILE A 48 -4.40 -11.95 5.51
N ARG A 49 -3.46 -12.90 5.63
CA ARG A 49 -2.08 -12.63 6.01
C ARG A 49 -1.37 -11.81 4.94
N ASP A 50 -1.55 -12.17 3.67
CA ASP A 50 -0.91 -11.49 2.54
C ASP A 50 -1.37 -10.04 2.46
N LEU A 51 -2.69 -9.80 2.58
CA LEU A 51 -3.25 -8.44 2.61
C LEU A 51 -2.72 -7.62 3.80
N ARG A 52 -2.56 -8.23 4.98
CA ARG A 52 -1.97 -7.54 6.14
C ARG A 52 -0.52 -7.18 5.91
N GLN A 53 0.27 -8.12 5.37
CA GLN A 53 1.68 -7.88 5.08
C GLN A 53 1.83 -6.78 4.03
N TYR A 54 1.02 -6.81 2.98
CA TYR A 54 1.01 -5.76 1.97
C TYR A 54 0.67 -4.38 2.55
N LEU A 55 -0.37 -4.28 3.37
CA LEU A 55 -0.72 -3.02 4.04
C LEU A 55 0.43 -2.49 4.92
N ILE A 56 1.13 -3.37 5.63
CA ILE A 56 2.30 -3.00 6.43
C ILE A 56 3.43 -2.48 5.52
N SER A 57 3.71 -3.16 4.41
CA SER A 57 4.72 -2.74 3.44
C SER A 57 4.43 -1.33 2.91
N LEU A 58 3.20 -1.04 2.49
CA LEU A 58 2.80 0.31 2.05
C LEU A 58 3.05 1.38 3.11
N ILE A 59 2.72 1.09 4.38
CA ILE A 59 2.94 2.02 5.49
C ILE A 59 4.45 2.25 5.72
N ILE A 60 5.27 1.21 5.66
CA ILE A 60 6.72 1.32 5.87
C ILE A 60 7.36 2.10 4.71
N GLN A 61 7.00 1.80 3.47
CA GLN A 61 7.52 2.46 2.28
C GLN A 61 7.18 3.96 2.29
N GLN A 62 5.92 4.31 2.59
CA GLN A 62 5.53 5.71 2.74
C GLN A 62 6.34 6.43 3.82
N LYS A 63 6.47 5.85 5.02
CA LYS A 63 7.26 6.46 6.10
C LYS A 63 8.73 6.61 5.75
N ALA A 64 9.31 5.65 5.02
CA ALA A 64 10.69 5.72 4.57
C ALA A 64 10.87 6.82 3.52
N PHE A 65 9.89 6.98 2.63
CA PHE A 65 9.88 8.05 1.64
C PHE A 65 9.75 9.43 2.28
N GLU A 66 8.78 9.62 3.18
CA GLU A 66 8.59 10.87 3.95
C GLU A 66 9.87 11.30 4.67
N LYS A 67 10.58 10.37 5.34
CA LYS A 67 11.86 10.66 5.99
C LYS A 67 12.94 11.13 5.01
N ARG A 68 13.01 10.54 3.81
CA ARG A 68 13.96 10.96 2.78
C ARG A 68 13.60 12.34 2.22
N ALA A 69 12.31 12.65 2.07
CA ALA A 69 11.86 13.96 1.62
C ALA A 69 12.21 15.06 2.63
N VAL A 70 12.00 14.82 3.94
CA VAL A 70 12.40 15.76 5.00
C VAL A 70 13.91 15.99 4.99
N MET A 71 14.73 14.93 4.93
CA MET A 71 16.19 15.07 4.89
C MET A 71 16.71 15.82 3.66
N LYS A 72 16.01 15.76 2.51
CA LYS A 72 16.37 16.55 1.33
C LYS A 72 16.08 18.04 1.53
N ASN A 73 14.99 18.37 2.20
CA ASN A 73 14.60 19.77 2.45
C ASN A 73 15.47 20.45 3.52
N ASP A 74 16.02 19.69 4.48
CA ASP A 74 16.94 20.23 5.49
C ASP A 74 18.34 20.55 4.95
N LEU A 75 18.66 20.13 3.72
CA LEU A 75 19.96 20.34 3.05
C LEU A 75 19.92 21.43 1.98
N GLN A 76 18.80 22.16 1.82
CA GLN A 76 18.66 23.31 0.92
C GLN A 76 18.63 24.62 1.69
#